data_AF-A0AAE4BBH7-F1
#
_entry.id   AF-A0AAE4BBH7-F1
#
_cell.length_a   1.000
_cell.length_b   1.000
_cell.length_c   1.000
_cell.angle_alpha   90.00
_cell.angle_beta   90.00
_cell.angle_gamma   90.00
#
_symmetry.space_group_name_H-M   'P 1'
#
loop_
_entity.id
_entity.type
_entity.pdbx_description
1 polymer ?
#
loop_
_entity_poly.entity_id
_entity_poly.type
_entity_poly.pdbx_seq_one_letter_code
_entity_poly.pdbx_strand_id
1 'polypeptide(L)' 'GQRINVARTEQALETHSSMISSACPYCLTMLSDGTKAKEVEDTISTYDVAEILEKAVCGEPAAVSA' A
#
# COMPACT_ATOMS: atom_id res chain seq x y z
N GLY A 1 -14.28 3.94 -19.24
CA GLY A 1 -13.71 2.91 -18.34
C GLY A 1 -13.12 3.59 -17.13
N GLN A 2 -13.20 2.98 -15.95
CA GLN A 2 -12.59 3.50 -14.74
C GLN A 2 -11.07 3.35 -14.78
N ARG A 3 -10.32 4.30 -14.20
CA ARG A 3 -8.87 4.14 -14.07
C ARG A 3 -8.56 2.94 -13.20
N ILE A 4 -7.63 2.11 -13.64
CA ILE A 4 -7.36 0.83 -13.00
C ILE A 4 -6.83 0.98 -11.57
N ASN A 5 -6.06 2.04 -11.28
CA ASN A 5 -5.56 2.33 -9.93
C ASN A 5 -6.70 2.57 -8.93
N VAL A 6 -7.70 3.36 -9.33
CA VAL A 6 -8.90 3.62 -8.52
C VAL A 6 -9.67 2.32 -8.30
N ALA A 7 -9.92 1.55 -9.37
CA ALA A 7 -10.70 0.31 -9.27
C ALA A 7 -10.05 -0.75 -8.37
N ARG A 8 -8.72 -0.93 -8.43
CA ARG A 8 -8.01 -1.88 -7.55
C ARG A 8 -7.93 -1.39 -6.12
N THR A 9 -7.81 -0.09 -5.91
CA THR A 9 -7.81 0.49 -4.55
C THR A 9 -9.17 0.29 -3.90
N GLU A 10 -10.27 0.54 -4.61
CA GLU A 10 -11.62 0.28 -4.10
C GLU A 10 -11.83 -1.19 -3.70
N GLN A 11 -11.40 -2.13 -4.56
CA GLN A 11 -11.43 -3.55 -4.23
C GLN A 11 -10.63 -3.89 -2.97
N ALA A 12 -9.49 -3.24 -2.74
CA ALA A 12 -8.68 -3.45 -1.54
C ALA A 12 -9.32 -2.81 -0.29
N LEU A 13 -10.02 -1.68 -0.44
CA LEU A 13 -10.74 -1.03 0.67
C LEU A 13 -11.95 -1.85 1.13
N GLU A 14 -12.63 -2.53 0.20
CA GLU A 14 -13.76 -3.41 0.49
C GLU A 14 -13.37 -4.61 1.37
N THR A 15 -12.10 -5.01 1.42
CA THR A 15 -11.65 -6.10 2.28
C THR A 15 -11.35 -5.68 3.72
N HIS A 16 -11.50 -4.40 4.05
CA HIS A 16 -11.17 -3.83 5.36
C HIS A 16 -9.72 -4.11 5.81
N SER A 17 -8.78 -4.19 4.86
CA SER A 17 -7.36 -4.40 5.15
C SER A 17 -6.73 -3.13 5.74
N SER A 18 -5.78 -3.30 6.66
CA SER A 18 -4.99 -2.19 7.22
C SER A 18 -3.82 -1.74 6.33
N MET A 19 -3.43 -2.57 5.36
CA MET A 19 -2.33 -2.30 4.43
C MET A 19 -2.56 -3.03 3.11
N ILE A 20 -1.91 -2.56 2.04
CA ILE A 20 -1.90 -3.22 0.72
C ILE A 20 -0.46 -3.62 0.39
N SER A 21 -0.26 -4.85 -0.10
CA SER A 21 1.06 -5.33 -0.50
C SER A 21 1.14 -5.70 -1.98
N SER A 22 2.32 -5.51 -2.57
CA SER A 22 2.63 -5.96 -3.92
C SER A 22 4.11 -6.33 -4.05
N ALA A 23 4.43 -7.43 -4.72
CA ALA A 23 5.80 -7.80 -5.08
C ALA A 23 6.24 -7.24 -6.45
N CYS A 24 5.40 -6.41 -7.08
CA CYS A 24 5.66 -5.79 -8.37
C CYS A 24 5.78 -4.27 -8.19
N PRO A 25 6.90 -3.64 -8.60
CA PRO A 25 7.13 -2.21 -8.40
C PRO A 25 6.12 -1.34 -9.15
N TYR A 26 5.70 -1.76 -10.35
CA TYR A 26 4.70 -1.02 -11.11
C TYR A 26 3.32 -1.06 -10.44
N CYS A 27 2.93 -2.23 -9.93
CA CYS A 27 1.68 -2.36 -9.18
C CYS A 27 1.73 -1.56 -7.88
N LEU A 28 2.89 -1.49 -7.22
CA LEU A 28 3.06 -0.68 -6.01
C LEU A 28 2.88 0.82 -6.29
N THR A 29 3.52 1.36 -7.34
CA THR A 29 3.28 2.73 -7.80
C THR A 29 1.80 2.95 -8.12
N MET A 30 1.21 2.03 -8.87
CA MET A 30 -0.20 2.09 -9.27
C MET A 30 -1.14 2.11 -8.06
N LEU A 31 -0.91 1.29 -7.04
CA LEU A 31 -1.71 1.25 -5.82
C LEU A 31 -1.47 2.47 -4.93
N SER A 32 -0.23 2.94 -4.82
CA SER A 32 0.11 4.18 -4.08
C SER A 32 -0.54 5.42 -4.71
N ASP A 33 -0.56 5.51 -6.04
CA ASP A 33 -1.30 6.56 -6.74
C ASP A 33 -2.81 6.39 -6.58
N GLY A 34 -3.27 5.15 -6.48
CA GLY A 34 -4.66 4.81 -6.23
C GLY A 34 -5.15 5.22 -4.84
N THR A 35 -4.35 5.00 -3.79
CA THR A 35 -4.68 5.45 -2.42
C THR A 35 -4.73 6.97 -2.33
N LYS A 36 -3.79 7.68 -2.96
CA LYS A 36 -3.83 9.15 -3.09
C LYS A 36 -5.07 9.65 -3.83
N ALA A 37 -5.42 8.99 -4.94
CA ALA A 37 -6.62 9.35 -5.69
C ALA A 37 -7.93 9.09 -4.92
N LYS A 38 -7.89 8.27 -3.86
CA LYS A 38 -9.00 8.00 -2.95
C LYS A 38 -8.91 8.76 -1.62
N GLU A 39 -7.87 9.57 -1.42
CA GLU A 39 -7.62 10.35 -0.20
C GLU A 39 -7.54 9.47 1.06
N VAL A 40 -6.93 8.28 0.94
CA VAL A 40 -6.80 7.29 2.02
C VAL A 40 -5.35 6.91 2.33
N GLU A 41 -4.37 7.57 1.71
CA GLU A 41 -2.94 7.30 1.86
C GLU A 41 -2.43 7.42 3.30
N ASP A 42 -3.08 8.22 4.15
CA ASP A 42 -2.77 8.37 5.57
C ASP A 42 -3.37 7.25 6.44
N THR A 43 -4.33 6.50 5.90
CA THR A 43 -5.06 5.44 6.62
C THR A 43 -4.66 4.04 6.20
N ILE A 44 -4.28 3.86 4.93
CA ILE A 44 -3.85 2.59 4.37
C ILE A 44 -2.51 2.78 3.68
N SER A 45 -1.51 2.09 4.21
CA SER A 45 -0.16 2.09 3.68
C SER A 45 0.00 1.01 2.60
N THR A 46 0.79 1.33 1.58
CA THR A 46 1.20 0.40 0.52
C THR A 46 2.65 -0.02 0.74
N TYR A 47 2.94 -1.31 0.74
CA TYR A 47 4.28 -1.86 0.98
C TYR A 47 4.69 -2.91 -0.05
N ASP A 48 5.98 -3.01 -0.32
CA ASP A 48 6.55 -4.19 -0.96
C ASP A 48 6.46 -5.41 -0.03
N VAL A 49 6.36 -6.61 -0.60
CA VAL A 49 6.31 -7.86 0.18
C VAL A 49 7.55 -8.03 1.07
N ALA A 50 8.72 -7.56 0.63
CA ALA A 50 9.96 -7.62 1.40
C ALA A 50 9.94 -6.68 2.61
N GLU A 51 9.30 -5.50 2.52
CA GLU A 51 9.14 -4.58 3.65
C GLU A 51 8.22 -5.18 4.73
N ILE A 52 7.18 -5.93 4.32
CA ILE A 52 6.33 -6.67 5.26
C ILE A 52 7.13 -7.76 5.96
N LEU A 53 7.97 -8.50 5.22
CA LEU A 53 8.83 -9.53 5.79
C LEU A 53 9.82 -8.92 6.79
N GLU A 54 10.45 -7.80 6.45
CA GLU A 54 11.34 -7.06 7.35
C GLU A 54 10.61 -6.70 8.65
N LYS A 55 9.43 -6.06 8.57
CA LYS A 55 8.64 -5.70 9.75
C LYS A 55 8.30 -6.91 10.63
N ALA A 56 7.97 -8.04 10.01
CA ALA A 56 7.60 -9.26 10.73
C ALA A 56 8.78 -9.94 11.43
N VAL A 57 9.99 -9.88 10.86
CA VAL A 57 11.17 -10.60 11.36
C VAL A 57 12.09 -9.70 12.19
N CYS A 58 12.23 -8.43 11.82
CA CYS A 58 13.14 -7.47 12.42
C CYS A 58 12.42 -6.46 13.34
N GLY A 59 11.09 -6.34 13.26
CA GLY A 59 10.28 -5.35 13.97
C GLY A 59 10.09 -4.06 13.16
N GLU A 60 9.29 -3.13 13.70
CA GLU A 60 9.10 -1.81 13.10
C GLU A 60 10.45 -1.05 13.15
N PRO A 61 11.03 -0.59 12.02
CA PRO A 61 12.17 0.30 12.11
C PRO A 61 11.70 1.56 12.84
N ALA A 62 12.30 1.85 13.99
CA ALA A 62 12.13 3.13 14.67
C ALA A 62 12.37 4.21 13.60
N ALA A 63 11.39 5.08 13.39
CA ALA A 63 11.45 6.14 12.40
C ALA A 63 12.85 6.77 12.40
N VAL A 64 13.64 6.54 11.35
CA VAL A 64 14.85 7.33 11.12
C VAL A 64 14.35 8.69 10.68
N SER A 65 14.14 9.55 11.67
CA SER A 65 14.12 10.99 11.51
C SER A 65 15.49 11.39 10.96
N ALA A 66 15.55 11.64 9.66
CA ALA A 66 16.61 12.37 8.99
C ALA A 66 15.97 13.58 8.30
#